data_AF-A0A1I7WXE2-F1
#
_entry.id   AF-A0A1I7WXE2-F1
#
_cell.length_a   1.000
_cell.length_b   1.000
_cell.length_c   1.000
_cell.angle_alpha   90.00
_cell.angle_beta   90.00
_cell.angle_gamma   90.00
#
_symmetry.space_group_name_H-M   'P 1'
#
loop_
_entity.id
_entity.type
_entity.pdbx_description
1 polymer ?
#
loop_
_entity_poly.entity_id
_entity_poly.type
_entity_poly.pdbx_seq_one_letter_code
_entity_poly.pdbx_strand_id
1 'polypeptide(L)'
;MAEGKKLSEADIEVNMMTEDPEFYIALKQKDVSFYKDMKDLPDSAVKKYIPDIARRFIELERRIKEMETLLWALPREERSLEEDRFEILTELLDKACQGFDIWDEHAERKIRLSHRIVLETRLLHLISTKFDIITKVCEEFDKLRGNSYEVNNERDWLRYEIRHCDMMFTELHEQFLKSYLEMNW
;
A
#
# COMPACT_ATOMS: atom_id res chain seq x y z
N MET A 1 1.67 6.04 -29.97
CA MET A 1 0.61 5.52 -29.08
C MET A 1 1.15 4.25 -28.47
N ALA A 2 1.54 4.29 -27.20
CA ALA A 2 1.84 3.08 -26.43
C ALA A 2 0.73 2.99 -25.39
N GLU A 3 -0.13 2.00 -25.57
CA GLU A 3 -1.19 1.65 -24.63
C GLU A 3 -0.56 1.32 -23.29
N GLY A 4 -1.07 1.91 -22.21
CA GLY A 4 -0.72 1.55 -20.85
C GLY A 4 -1.26 0.16 -20.55
N LYS A 5 -0.62 -0.88 -21.09
CA LYS A 5 -0.94 -2.27 -20.77
C LYS A 5 -0.21 -2.60 -19.47
N LYS A 6 -0.95 -2.97 -18.43
CA LYS A 6 -0.40 -3.54 -17.19
C LYS A 6 0.51 -4.70 -17.58
N LEU A 7 1.81 -4.56 -17.36
CA LEU A 7 2.77 -5.65 -17.56
C LEU A 7 2.35 -6.79 -16.64
N SER A 8 2.26 -8.01 -17.15
CA SER A 8 1.99 -9.15 -16.28
C SER A 8 3.17 -9.35 -15.32
N GLU A 9 2.95 -10.00 -14.18
CA GLU A 9 4.02 -10.31 -13.23
C GLU A 9 5.20 -11.02 -13.92
N ALA A 10 4.91 -11.99 -14.78
CA ALA A 10 5.92 -12.71 -15.55
C ALA A 10 6.72 -11.77 -16.47
N ASP A 11 6.07 -10.77 -17.08
CA ASP A 11 6.75 -9.78 -17.91
C ASP A 11 7.68 -8.88 -17.08
N ILE A 12 7.26 -8.50 -15.86
CA ILE A 12 8.06 -7.67 -14.94
C ILE A 12 9.29 -8.45 -14.49
N GLU A 13 9.12 -9.69 -14.04
CA GLU A 13 10.23 -10.52 -13.58
C GLU A 13 11.23 -10.81 -14.70
N VAL A 14 10.75 -11.18 -15.89
CA VAL A 14 11.62 -11.41 -17.05
C VAL A 14 12.39 -10.15 -17.41
N ASN A 15 11.71 -9.01 -17.51
CA ASN A 15 12.33 -7.74 -17.89
C ASN A 15 13.44 -7.33 -16.89
N MET A 16 13.14 -7.41 -15.59
CA MET A 16 14.10 -7.11 -14.52
C MET A 16 15.35 -8.02 -14.58
N MET A 17 15.16 -9.31 -14.86
CA MET A 17 16.27 -10.27 -14.92
C MET A 17 17.09 -10.16 -16.20
N THR A 18 16.52 -9.63 -17.29
CA THR A 18 17.22 -9.50 -18.57
C THR A 18 17.94 -8.16 -18.77
N GLU A 19 17.45 -7.06 -18.17
CA GLU A 19 18.04 -5.72 -18.39
C GLU A 19 19.23 -5.43 -17.46
N ASP A 20 19.06 -5.56 -16.14
CA ASP A 20 20.11 -5.27 -15.14
C ASP A 20 19.84 -5.99 -13.80
N PRO A 21 20.13 -7.29 -13.71
CA PRO A 21 19.76 -8.11 -12.55
C PRO A 21 20.44 -7.65 -11.25
N GLU A 22 21.69 -7.17 -11.30
CA GLU A 22 22.41 -6.69 -10.11
C GLU A 22 21.76 -5.44 -9.53
N PHE A 23 21.34 -4.51 -10.39
CA PHE A 23 20.60 -3.31 -9.98
C PHE A 23 19.30 -3.66 -9.25
N TYR A 24 18.50 -4.58 -9.80
CA TYR A 24 17.23 -4.97 -9.19
C TYR A 24 17.40 -5.79 -7.90
N ILE A 25 18.44 -6.62 -7.80
CA ILE A 25 18.80 -7.29 -6.54
C ILE A 25 19.15 -6.25 -5.46
N ALA A 26 19.94 -5.22 -5.80
CA ALA A 26 20.27 -4.15 -4.88
C ALA A 26 19.03 -3.33 -4.47
N LEU A 27 18.10 -3.08 -5.40
CA LEU A 27 16.85 -2.36 -5.11
C LEU A 27 15.94 -3.11 -4.15
N LYS A 28 15.86 -4.45 -4.21
CA LYS A 28 15.07 -5.25 -3.27
C LYS A 28 15.46 -5.00 -1.81
N GLN A 29 16.72 -4.67 -1.55
CA GLN A 29 17.23 -4.38 -0.21
C GLN A 29 16.96 -2.93 0.25
N LYS A 30 16.49 -2.06 -0.65
CA LYS A 30 16.17 -0.67 -0.30
C LYS A 30 14.76 -0.56 0.29
N ASP A 31 14.64 0.31 1.27
CA ASP A 31 13.36 0.76 1.79
C ASP A 31 12.65 1.69 0.78
N VAL A 32 11.32 1.80 0.86
CA VAL A 32 10.51 2.67 -0.02
C VAL A 32 10.87 4.16 0.11
N SER A 33 11.43 4.58 1.26
CA SER A 33 11.94 5.95 1.44
C SER A 33 13.09 6.33 0.50
N PHE A 34 13.76 5.34 -0.12
CA PHE A 34 14.77 5.57 -1.16
C PHE A 34 14.24 6.42 -2.33
N TYR A 35 12.94 6.36 -2.60
CA TYR A 35 12.30 7.00 -3.75
C TYR A 35 11.84 8.44 -3.49
N LYS A 36 11.80 8.88 -2.22
CA LYS A 36 11.10 10.12 -1.81
C LYS A 36 11.60 11.40 -2.52
N ASP A 37 12.89 11.44 -2.84
CA ASP A 37 13.56 12.61 -3.42
C ASP A 37 13.65 12.54 -4.96
N MET A 38 13.02 11.53 -5.59
CA MET A 38 13.11 11.35 -7.04
C MET A 38 12.25 12.35 -7.83
N LYS A 39 11.33 13.09 -7.19
CA LYS A 39 10.36 13.98 -7.85
C LYS A 39 10.98 14.94 -8.88
N ASP A 40 12.19 15.43 -8.61
CA ASP A 40 12.88 16.43 -9.43
C ASP A 40 13.69 15.82 -10.59
N LEU A 41 13.88 14.49 -10.61
CA LEU A 41 14.65 13.79 -11.62
C LEU A 41 13.91 13.69 -12.97
N PRO A 42 14.63 13.70 -14.11
CA PRO A 42 14.00 13.53 -15.41
C PRO A 42 13.47 12.10 -15.60
N ASP A 43 12.39 11.96 -16.36
CA ASP A 43 11.72 10.66 -16.63
C ASP A 43 12.68 9.60 -17.19
N SER A 44 13.65 10.01 -18.01
CA SER A 44 14.69 9.13 -18.56
C SER A 44 15.56 8.48 -17.49
N ALA A 45 15.80 9.16 -16.36
CA ALA A 45 16.62 8.65 -15.27
C ALA A 45 15.84 7.71 -14.34
N VAL A 46 14.52 7.92 -14.22
CA VAL A 46 13.69 7.21 -13.24
C VAL A 46 12.89 6.05 -13.82
N LYS A 47 12.71 5.99 -15.14
CA LYS A 47 11.96 4.92 -15.83
C LYS A 47 12.37 3.51 -15.40
N LYS A 48 13.67 3.28 -15.15
CA LYS A 48 14.22 1.99 -14.72
C LYS A 48 13.72 1.50 -13.35
N TYR A 49 13.15 2.37 -12.51
CA TYR A 49 12.63 2.00 -11.19
C TYR A 49 11.17 1.51 -11.23
N ILE A 50 10.41 1.81 -12.29
CA ILE A 50 9.00 1.43 -12.42
C ILE A 50 8.77 -0.08 -12.24
N PRO A 51 9.61 -0.98 -12.81
CA PRO A 51 9.47 -2.42 -12.56
C PRO A 51 9.62 -2.82 -11.09
N ASP A 52 10.50 -2.17 -10.32
CA ASP A 52 10.63 -2.46 -8.88
C ASP A 52 9.40 -2.00 -8.08
N ILE A 53 8.82 -0.84 -8.43
CA ILE A 53 7.59 -0.37 -7.80
C ILE A 53 6.44 -1.36 -8.06
N ALA A 54 6.25 -1.77 -9.32
CA ALA A 54 5.22 -2.73 -9.68
C ALA A 54 5.41 -4.08 -8.96
N ARG A 55 6.64 -4.59 -8.89
CA ARG A 55 6.98 -5.80 -8.11
C ARG A 55 6.53 -5.68 -6.65
N ARG A 56 6.80 -4.54 -6.00
CA ARG A 56 6.41 -4.32 -4.59
C ARG A 56 4.90 -4.30 -4.39
N PHE A 57 4.14 -3.75 -5.33
CA PHE A 57 2.68 -3.82 -5.26
C PHE A 57 2.18 -5.25 -5.39
N ILE A 58 2.71 -6.02 -6.34
CA ILE A 58 2.35 -7.43 -6.51
C ILE A 58 2.66 -8.24 -5.24
N GLU A 59 3.78 -7.96 -4.59
CA GLU A 59 4.13 -8.58 -3.29
C GLU A 59 3.12 -8.22 -2.19
N LEU A 60 2.67 -6.97 -2.11
CA LEU A 60 1.62 -6.58 -1.16
C LEU A 60 0.27 -7.20 -1.53
N GLU A 61 -0.09 -7.29 -2.80
CA GLU A 61 -1.35 -7.90 -3.25
C GLU A 61 -1.44 -9.37 -2.81
N ARG A 62 -0.32 -10.10 -2.82
CA ARG A 62 -0.25 -11.47 -2.27
C ARG A 62 -0.55 -11.55 -0.78
N ARG A 63 -0.12 -10.54 -0.01
CA ARG A 63 -0.36 -10.47 1.44
C ARG A 63 -1.84 -10.28 1.78
N ILE A 64 -2.68 -9.82 0.87
CA ILE A 64 -4.13 -9.63 1.12
C ILE A 64 -4.75 -10.95 1.61
N LYS A 65 -4.49 -12.06 0.92
CA LYS A 65 -5.04 -13.38 1.30
C LYS A 65 -4.54 -13.86 2.67
N GLU A 66 -3.30 -13.50 3.00
CA GLU A 66 -2.72 -13.79 4.32
C GLU A 66 -3.46 -13.00 5.40
N MET A 67 -3.72 -11.71 5.16
CA MET A 67 -4.49 -10.85 6.08
C MET A 67 -5.93 -11.34 6.25
N GLU A 68 -6.62 -11.68 5.16
CA GLU A 68 -7.96 -12.27 5.20
C GLU A 68 -7.96 -13.54 6.06
N THR A 69 -7.00 -14.44 5.83
CA THR A 69 -6.89 -15.69 6.58
C THR A 69 -6.67 -15.44 8.08
N LEU A 70 -5.79 -14.50 8.44
CA LEU A 70 -5.54 -14.12 9.83
C LEU A 70 -6.80 -13.58 10.50
N LEU A 71 -7.52 -12.65 9.84
CA LEU A 71 -8.74 -12.06 10.37
C LEU A 71 -9.84 -13.10 10.56
N TRP A 72 -10.05 -13.97 9.57
CA TRP A 72 -11.09 -14.99 9.64
C TRP A 72 -10.85 -16.00 10.77
N ALA A 73 -9.59 -16.25 11.14
CA ALA A 73 -9.21 -17.15 12.23
C ALA A 73 -9.46 -16.57 13.64
N LEU A 74 -9.79 -15.29 13.78
CA LEU A 74 -9.95 -14.66 15.10
C LEU A 74 -11.16 -15.22 15.86
N PRO A 75 -10.99 -15.58 17.14
CA PRO A 75 -12.10 -16.05 17.97
C PRO A 75 -13.05 -14.89 18.29
N ARG A 76 -14.33 -15.06 17.95
CA ARG A 76 -15.37 -14.04 18.18
C ARG A 76 -16.72 -14.68 18.43
N GLU A 77 -17.45 -14.12 19.39
CA GLU A 77 -18.83 -14.49 19.71
C GLU A 77 -19.79 -13.45 19.10
N GLU A 78 -21.02 -13.85 18.77
CA GLU A 78 -22.03 -12.91 18.23
C GLU A 78 -22.32 -11.80 19.25
N ARG A 79 -22.36 -10.55 18.79
CA ARG A 79 -22.57 -9.31 19.56
C ARG A 79 -21.51 -9.08 20.65
N SER A 80 -20.29 -9.55 20.42
CA SER A 80 -19.16 -9.34 21.34
C SER A 80 -18.31 -8.12 20.95
N LEU A 81 -17.43 -7.68 21.86
CA LEU A 81 -16.45 -6.64 21.53
C LEU A 81 -15.40 -7.18 20.54
N GLU A 82 -15.15 -8.48 20.57
CA GLU A 82 -14.28 -9.19 19.64
C GLU A 82 -14.85 -9.19 18.21
N GLU A 83 -16.17 -9.35 18.06
CA GLU A 83 -16.84 -9.21 16.76
C GLU A 83 -16.67 -7.79 16.19
N ASP A 84 -16.93 -6.76 16.99
CA ASP A 84 -16.75 -5.37 16.54
C ASP A 84 -15.28 -5.05 16.21
N ARG A 85 -14.31 -5.57 16.96
CA ARG A 85 -12.87 -5.44 16.60
C ARG A 85 -12.56 -6.10 15.27
N PHE A 86 -13.09 -7.30 15.02
CA PHE A 86 -12.94 -8.00 13.75
C PHE A 86 -13.54 -7.19 12.59
N GLU A 87 -14.71 -6.59 12.78
CA GLU A 87 -15.34 -5.72 11.76
C GLU A 87 -14.46 -4.51 11.43
N ILE A 88 -13.96 -3.79 12.44
CA ILE A 88 -13.08 -2.62 12.22
C ILE A 88 -11.79 -3.03 11.51
N LEU A 89 -11.18 -4.15 11.89
CA LEU A 89 -9.96 -4.63 11.25
C LEU A 89 -10.20 -5.02 9.78
N THR A 90 -11.35 -5.60 9.48
CA THR A 90 -11.75 -5.91 8.10
C THR A 90 -11.98 -4.62 7.30
N GLU A 91 -12.64 -3.63 7.89
CA GLU A 91 -12.78 -2.30 7.27
C GLU A 91 -11.42 -1.63 7.02
N LEU A 92 -10.45 -1.76 7.95
CA LEU A 92 -9.09 -1.25 7.76
C LEU A 92 -8.37 -1.97 6.60
N LEU A 93 -8.55 -3.28 6.46
CA LEU A 93 -8.01 -4.04 5.33
C LEU A 93 -8.60 -3.55 4.00
N ASP A 94 -9.93 -3.46 3.91
CA ASP A 94 -10.63 -2.97 2.72
C ASP A 94 -10.16 -1.56 2.34
N LYS A 95 -10.02 -0.69 3.34
CA LYS A 95 -9.52 0.68 3.15
C LYS A 95 -8.08 0.71 2.67
N ALA A 96 -7.19 -0.10 3.23
CA ALA A 96 -5.83 -0.21 2.72
C ALA A 96 -5.81 -0.69 1.26
N CYS A 97 -6.66 -1.65 0.91
CA CYS A 97 -6.75 -2.21 -0.45
C CYS A 97 -7.19 -1.19 -1.51
N GLN A 98 -7.89 -0.12 -1.17
CA GLN A 98 -8.19 0.98 -2.12
C GLN A 98 -6.91 1.61 -2.71
N GLY A 99 -5.77 1.48 -2.03
CA GLY A 99 -4.49 1.92 -2.57
C GLY A 99 -4.07 1.19 -3.85
N PHE A 100 -4.53 -0.04 -4.09
CA PHE A 100 -4.29 -0.77 -5.34
C PHE A 100 -5.09 -0.19 -6.50
N ASP A 101 -6.34 0.22 -6.25
CA ASP A 101 -7.16 0.89 -7.28
C ASP A 101 -6.54 2.23 -7.71
N ILE A 102 -5.99 2.98 -6.75
CA ILE A 102 -5.27 4.23 -7.03
C ILE A 102 -4.00 3.96 -7.83
N TRP A 103 -3.27 2.88 -7.50
CA TRP A 103 -2.09 2.46 -8.27
C TRP A 103 -2.45 2.13 -9.72
N ASP A 104 -3.56 1.41 -9.95
CA ASP A 104 -4.06 1.13 -11.29
C ASP A 104 -4.43 2.42 -12.04
N GLU A 105 -5.08 3.39 -11.38
CA GLU A 105 -5.34 4.72 -11.98
C GLU A 105 -4.05 5.45 -12.38
N HIS A 106 -3.03 5.44 -11.51
CA HIS A 106 -1.73 6.05 -11.80
C HIS A 106 -1.02 5.39 -12.99
N ALA A 107 -1.25 4.09 -13.21
CA ALA A 107 -0.69 3.37 -14.35
C ALA A 107 -1.34 3.76 -15.68
N GLU A 108 -2.62 4.08 -15.67
CA GLU A 108 -3.39 4.45 -16.87
C GLU A 108 -3.24 5.92 -17.25
N ARG A 109 -3.02 6.80 -16.28
CA ARG A 109 -2.99 8.26 -16.50
C ARG A 109 -1.57 8.79 -16.71
N LYS A 110 -1.45 9.74 -17.65
CA LYS A 110 -0.16 10.37 -17.98
C LYS A 110 0.19 11.46 -16.98
N ILE A 111 1.04 11.13 -16.01
CA ILE A 111 1.78 12.07 -15.18
C ILE A 111 3.29 11.85 -15.36
N ARG A 112 4.10 12.80 -14.91
CA ARG A 112 5.56 12.68 -14.91
C ARG A 112 5.99 11.43 -14.12
N LEU A 113 6.88 10.61 -14.67
CA LEU A 113 7.28 9.34 -14.05
C LEU A 113 7.94 9.54 -12.69
N SER A 114 8.69 10.62 -12.51
CA SER A 114 9.31 10.94 -11.21
C SER A 114 8.28 11.19 -10.11
N HIS A 115 7.21 11.93 -10.43
CA HIS A 115 6.12 12.18 -9.48
C HIS A 115 5.35 10.89 -9.21
N ARG A 116 5.06 10.11 -10.26
CA ARG A 116 4.40 8.80 -10.16
C ARG A 116 5.11 7.89 -9.17
N ILE A 117 6.44 7.74 -9.30
CA ILE A 117 7.25 6.91 -8.39
C ILE A 117 7.10 7.36 -6.93
N VAL A 118 7.14 8.68 -6.68
CA VAL A 118 6.99 9.20 -5.31
C VAL A 118 5.58 8.95 -4.76
N LEU A 119 4.54 9.14 -5.56
CA LEU A 119 3.16 8.88 -5.15
C LEU A 119 2.90 7.40 -4.88
N GLU A 120 3.34 6.53 -5.80
CA GLU A 120 3.18 5.08 -5.70
C GLU A 120 3.97 4.49 -4.51
N THR A 121 5.13 5.05 -4.18
CA THR A 121 5.91 4.60 -3.00
C THR A 121 5.31 5.04 -1.68
N ARG A 122 4.63 6.21 -1.65
CA ARG A 122 3.80 6.60 -0.51
C ARG A 122 2.59 5.66 -0.33
N LEU A 123 1.95 5.23 -1.41
CA LEU A 123 0.90 4.20 -1.38
C LEU A 123 1.43 2.88 -0.82
N LEU A 124 2.55 2.37 -1.36
CA LEU A 124 3.20 1.16 -0.86
C LEU A 124 3.46 1.21 0.65
N HIS A 125 4.01 2.35 1.11
CA HIS A 125 4.27 2.54 2.54
C HIS A 125 2.99 2.52 3.38
N LEU A 126 1.94 3.21 2.93
CA LEU A 126 0.66 3.24 3.62
C LEU A 126 0.05 1.84 3.74
N ILE A 127 -0.07 1.13 2.62
CA ILE A 127 -0.64 -0.23 2.56
C ILE A 127 0.16 -1.18 3.46
N SER A 128 1.49 -1.21 3.30
CA SER A 128 2.35 -2.09 4.12
C SER A 128 2.17 -1.81 5.61
N THR A 129 2.15 -0.54 6.02
CA THR A 129 2.00 -0.17 7.43
C THR A 129 0.64 -0.62 7.98
N LYS A 130 -0.44 -0.54 7.19
CA LYS A 130 -1.75 -1.03 7.64
C LYS A 130 -1.79 -2.55 7.77
N PHE A 131 -1.15 -3.27 6.86
CA PHE A 131 -1.04 -4.73 6.97
C PHE A 131 -0.24 -5.14 8.21
N ASP A 132 0.84 -4.42 8.52
CA ASP A 132 1.64 -4.68 9.71
C ASP A 132 0.86 -4.40 11.00
N ILE A 133 0.05 -3.33 11.02
CA ILE A 133 -0.89 -3.03 12.12
C ILE A 133 -1.90 -4.18 12.30
N ILE A 134 -2.55 -4.62 11.22
CA ILE A 134 -3.53 -5.70 11.26
C ILE A 134 -2.89 -6.98 11.80
N THR A 135 -1.71 -7.34 11.28
CA THR A 135 -0.96 -8.53 11.70
C THR A 135 -0.69 -8.48 13.20
N LYS A 136 -0.14 -7.37 13.70
CA LYS A 136 0.18 -7.20 15.11
C LYS A 136 -1.05 -7.30 16.00
N VAL A 137 -2.16 -6.65 15.63
CA VAL A 137 -3.40 -6.71 16.41
C VAL A 137 -3.95 -8.14 16.43
N CYS A 138 -3.88 -8.87 15.31
CA CYS A 138 -4.30 -10.27 15.27
C CYS A 138 -3.45 -11.16 16.18
N GLU A 139 -2.13 -10.97 16.21
CA GLU A 139 -1.21 -11.71 17.09
C GLU A 139 -1.48 -11.46 18.59
N GLU A 140 -2.01 -10.28 18.92
CA GLU A 140 -2.28 -9.85 20.30
C GLU A 140 -3.77 -9.91 20.66
N PHE A 141 -4.61 -10.44 19.78
CA PHE A 141 -6.06 -10.31 19.85
C PHE A 141 -6.65 -10.82 21.17
N ASP A 142 -6.25 -12.02 21.60
CA ASP A 142 -6.73 -12.66 22.83
C ASP A 142 -6.17 -12.02 24.11
N LYS A 143 -5.08 -11.25 24.03
CA LYS A 143 -4.43 -10.66 25.22
C LYS A 143 -5.32 -9.62 25.90
N LEU A 144 -6.27 -9.03 25.17
CA LEU A 144 -7.18 -8.00 25.68
C LEU A 144 -8.50 -8.58 26.22
N ARG A 145 -8.68 -9.91 26.19
CA ARG A 145 -9.93 -10.56 26.62
C ARG A 145 -10.26 -10.21 28.07
N GLY A 146 -11.48 -9.73 28.30
CA GLY A 146 -11.94 -9.31 29.62
C GLY A 146 -11.45 -7.93 30.08
N ASN A 147 -10.65 -7.22 29.28
CA ASN A 147 -10.22 -5.85 29.54
C ASN A 147 -10.92 -4.86 28.59
N SER A 148 -12.15 -4.46 28.95
CA SER A 148 -12.98 -3.58 28.11
C SER A 148 -12.38 -2.21 27.87
N TYR A 149 -11.56 -1.69 28.79
CA TYR A 149 -10.90 -0.39 28.62
C TYR A 149 -9.87 -0.44 27.49
N GLU A 150 -8.97 -1.41 27.51
CA GLU A 150 -7.94 -1.57 26.47
C GLU A 150 -8.56 -1.90 25.11
N VAL A 151 -9.61 -2.74 25.10
CA VAL A 151 -10.36 -3.04 23.87
C VAL A 151 -10.95 -1.77 23.25
N ASN A 152 -11.56 -0.89 24.06
CA ASN A 152 -12.11 0.36 23.55
C ASN A 152 -11.04 1.30 23.01
N ASN A 153 -9.89 1.40 23.68
CA ASN A 153 -8.76 2.20 23.20
C ASN A 153 -8.25 1.69 21.84
N GLU A 154 -8.10 0.37 21.69
CA GLU A 154 -7.65 -0.22 20.42
C GLU A 154 -8.66 0.05 19.30
N ARG A 155 -9.97 -0.10 19.57
CA ARG A 155 -11.04 0.20 18.59
C ARG A 155 -10.99 1.65 18.12
N ASP A 156 -10.84 2.60 19.03
CA ASP A 156 -10.77 4.02 18.69
C ASP A 156 -9.50 4.35 17.89
N TRP A 157 -8.38 3.72 18.25
CA TRP A 157 -7.14 3.82 17.48
C TRP A 157 -7.28 3.22 16.08
N LEU A 158 -7.86 2.04 15.93
CA LEU A 158 -8.09 1.41 14.61
C LEU A 158 -9.00 2.28 13.73
N ARG A 159 -10.06 2.87 14.29
CA ARG A 159 -10.91 3.85 13.57
C ARG A 159 -10.14 5.11 13.18
N TYR A 160 -9.16 5.53 13.98
CA TYR A 160 -8.25 6.60 13.60
C TYR A 160 -7.37 6.17 12.41
N GLU A 161 -6.83 4.96 12.40
CA GLU A 161 -6.03 4.43 11.29
C GLU A 161 -6.82 4.35 9.98
N ILE A 162 -8.11 4.02 10.03
CA ILE A 162 -9.02 4.06 8.87
C ILE A 162 -9.13 5.49 8.33
N ARG A 163 -9.42 6.48 9.19
CA ARG A 163 -9.51 7.89 8.78
C ARG A 163 -8.18 8.43 8.26
N HIS A 164 -7.06 7.95 8.81
CA HIS A 164 -5.74 8.28 8.32
C HIS A 164 -5.53 7.78 6.89
N CYS A 165 -6.05 6.61 6.50
CA CYS A 165 -6.04 6.18 5.10
C CYS A 165 -6.78 7.18 4.20
N ASP A 166 -7.99 7.59 4.57
CA ASP A 166 -8.79 8.55 3.77
C ASP A 166 -8.05 9.89 3.59
N MET A 167 -7.44 10.41 4.66
CA MET A 167 -6.62 11.62 4.61
C MET A 167 -5.44 11.46 3.65
N MET A 168 -4.72 10.34 3.75
CA MET A 168 -3.56 10.07 2.89
C MET A 168 -3.96 9.89 1.42
N PHE A 169 -5.08 9.23 1.13
CA PHE A 169 -5.60 9.11 -0.23
C PHE A 169 -5.99 10.47 -0.80
N THR A 170 -6.59 11.35 0.01
CA THR A 170 -6.92 12.72 -0.39
C THR A 170 -5.67 13.51 -0.75
N GLU A 171 -4.63 13.47 0.09
CA GLU A 171 -3.35 14.14 -0.19
C GLU A 171 -2.66 13.61 -1.45
N LEU A 172 -2.67 12.29 -1.63
CA LEU A 172 -2.09 11.64 -2.80
C LEU A 172 -2.84 12.03 -4.07
N HIS A 173 -4.17 12.07 -4.02
CA HIS A 173 -5.00 12.49 -5.14
C HIS A 173 -4.77 13.97 -5.47
N GLU A 174 -4.65 14.85 -4.47
CA GLU A 174 -4.33 16.26 -4.70
C GLU A 174 -2.97 16.43 -5.41
N GLN A 175 -1.94 15.72 -4.95
CA GLN A 175 -0.61 15.75 -5.58
C GLN A 175 -0.61 15.13 -6.98
N PHE A 176 -1.39 14.08 -7.18
CA PHE A 176 -1.63 13.50 -8.50
C PHE A 176 -2.23 14.55 -9.45
N LEU A 177 -3.29 15.24 -9.02
CA LEU A 177 -3.93 16.31 -9.81
C LEU A 177 -2.97 17.46 -10.10
N LYS A 178 -2.17 17.90 -9.12
CA LYS A 178 -1.13 18.91 -9.36
C LYS A 178 -0.16 18.47 -10.45
N SER A 179 0.31 17.22 -10.40
CA SER A 179 1.18 16.69 -11.45
C SER A 179 0.50 16.57 -12.80
N TYR A 180 -0.78 16.19 -12.82
CA TYR A 180 -1.55 15.99 -14.05
C TYR A 180 -1.89 17.31 -14.74
N LEU A 181 -2.16 18.36 -13.96
CA LEU A 181 -2.48 19.71 -14.43
C LEU A 181 -1.24 20.60 -14.59
N GLU A 182 -0.03 20.05 -14.46
CA GLU A 182 1.24 20.78 -14.55
C GLU A 182 1.34 21.97 -13.56
N MET A 183 0.73 21.81 -12.38
CA MET A 183 0.79 22.78 -11.30
C MET A 183 2.01 22.54 -10.40
N ASN A 184 2.33 23.54 -9.56
CA ASN A 184 3.40 23.43 -8.58
C ASN A 184 3.12 22.28 -7.59
N TRP A 185 4.15 21.46 -7.38
CA TRP A 185 4.10 20.21 -6.61
C TRP A 185 4.63 20.38 -5.18
#